data_AF-F4SCI4-F1
#
_entry.id   AF-F4SCI4-F1
#
_cell.length_a   1.000
_cell.length_b   1.000
_cell.length_c   1.000
_cell.angle_alpha   90.00
_cell.angle_beta   90.00
_cell.angle_gamma   90.00
#
_symmetry.space_group_name_H-M   'P 1'
#
loop_
_entity.id
_entity.type
_entity.pdbx_description
1 polymer ?
#
loop_
_entity_poly.entity_id
_entity_poly.type
_entity_poly.pdbx_seq_one_letter_code
_entity_poly.pdbx_strand_id
1 'polypeptide(L)'
;MHHLFFNITFLIFSLWIHGLEGDATVWACNGGYSIDENGHGICKMQGQFNRKYQCPPNTCLTDDNQPWVPMSGCVLKHSPIKGQSNQQCATYDYNEPTVDYTCTNSGQKTYVCAGTLATVRPIICKSCIRILWS
;
A
#
# COMPACT_ATOMS: atom_id res chain seq x y z
N MET A 1 -61.20 10.49 9.14
CA MET A 1 -59.88 11.16 9.13
C MET A 1 -58.76 10.14 9.32
N HIS A 2 -58.59 9.18 8.39
CA HIS A 2 -57.64 8.06 8.51
C HIS A 2 -56.64 7.97 7.34
N HIS A 3 -56.60 8.96 6.43
CA HIS A 3 -55.79 8.90 5.20
C HIS A 3 -54.47 9.70 5.26
N LEU A 4 -54.15 10.36 6.39
CA LEU A 4 -52.96 11.22 6.53
C LEU A 4 -51.72 10.50 7.09
N PHE A 5 -51.85 9.27 7.59
CA PHE A 5 -50.74 8.57 8.27
C PHE A 5 -49.86 7.72 7.34
N PHE A 6 -50.26 7.50 6.08
CA PHE A 6 -49.56 6.54 5.20
C PHE A 6 -48.35 7.12 4.45
N ASN A 7 -48.15 8.44 4.44
CA ASN A 7 -47.07 9.08 3.68
C ASN A 7 -45.77 9.30 4.47
N ILE A 8 -45.80 9.29 5.80
CA ILE A 8 -44.61 9.56 6.62
C ILE A 8 -43.75 8.29 6.77
N THR A 9 -44.36 7.10 6.72
CA THR A 9 -43.65 5.82 6.89
C THR A 9 -42.66 5.52 5.75
N PHE A 10 -42.97 5.92 4.51
CA PHE A 10 -42.07 5.68 3.37
C PHE A 10 -40.77 6.50 3.44
N LEU A 11 -40.80 7.70 4.02
CA LEU A 11 -39.63 8.57 4.11
C LEU A 11 -38.60 8.09 5.14
N ILE A 12 -39.02 7.33 6.16
CA ILE A 12 -38.14 6.83 7.21
C ILE A 12 -37.39 5.57 6.75
N PHE A 13 -38.01 4.72 5.92
CA PHE A 13 -37.34 3.52 5.35
C PHE A 13 -36.21 3.87 4.38
N SER A 14 -36.28 4.99 3.67
CA SER A 14 -35.18 5.45 2.79
C SER A 14 -33.93 5.92 3.55
N LEU A 15 -34.04 6.28 4.84
CA LEU A 15 -32.88 6.67 5.65
C LEU A 15 -32.04 5.46 6.10
N TRP A 16 -32.57 4.24 6.04
CA TRP A 16 -31.90 3.02 6.52
C TRP A 16 -30.98 2.35 5.48
N ILE A 17 -31.02 2.79 4.21
CA ILE A 17 -30.25 2.16 3.12
C ILE A 17 -28.95 2.91 2.81
N HIS A 18 -28.70 4.04 3.46
CA HIS A 18 -27.43 4.76 3.29
C HIS A 18 -26.41 4.23 4.30
N GLY A 19 -26.03 2.96 4.15
CA GLY A 19 -24.77 2.47 4.66
C GLY A 19 -23.67 3.23 3.92
N LEU A 20 -23.29 4.39 4.46
CA LEU A 20 -22.15 5.14 4.00
C LEU A 20 -20.94 4.22 4.23
N GLU A 21 -20.45 3.59 3.18
CA GLU A 21 -19.20 2.82 3.20
C GLU A 21 -18.11 3.83 3.53
N GLY A 22 -17.84 3.95 4.83
CA GLY A 22 -16.98 4.97 5.40
C GLY A 22 -15.59 4.82 4.80
N ASP A 23 -15.23 5.82 4.00
CA ASP A 23 -13.91 6.14 3.47
C ASP A 23 -12.84 5.10 3.83
N ALA A 24 -12.67 4.10 2.97
CA ALA A 24 -11.66 3.07 3.17
C ALA A 24 -10.30 3.76 3.25
N THR A 25 -9.72 3.82 4.44
CA THR A 25 -8.54 4.65 4.67
C THR A 25 -7.42 4.26 3.73
N VAL A 26 -7.00 5.20 2.88
CA VAL A 26 -6.02 4.99 1.81
C VAL A 26 -4.63 5.42 2.28
N TRP A 27 -3.64 4.54 2.15
CA TRP A 27 -2.26 4.80 2.58
C TRP A 27 -1.26 4.51 1.47
N ALA A 28 -0.47 5.51 1.10
CA ALA A 28 0.63 5.37 0.15
C ALA A 28 1.89 4.87 0.88
N CYS A 29 2.34 3.66 0.56
CA CYS A 29 3.44 2.97 1.21
C CYS A 29 4.80 3.44 0.67
N ASN A 30 5.05 4.75 0.68
CA ASN A 30 6.25 5.36 0.10
C ASN A 30 7.55 4.94 0.79
N GLY A 31 7.50 4.60 2.08
CA GLY A 31 8.66 4.08 2.81
C GLY A 31 8.94 2.60 2.54
N GLY A 32 7.96 1.84 2.06
CA GLY A 32 8.12 0.41 1.82
C GLY A 32 6.82 -0.38 1.89
N TYR A 33 6.79 -1.52 1.21
CA TYR A 33 5.73 -2.51 1.30
C TYR A 33 6.32 -3.91 1.42
N SER A 34 5.76 -4.73 2.31
CA SER A 34 6.16 -6.13 2.48
C SER A 34 4.97 -7.00 2.90
N ILE A 35 5.14 -8.31 2.85
CA ILE A 35 4.21 -9.29 3.45
C ILE A 35 4.85 -9.84 4.72
N ASP A 36 4.12 -9.85 5.84
CA ASP A 36 4.60 -10.44 7.10
C ASP A 36 4.47 -11.98 7.10
N GLU A 37 4.92 -12.62 8.18
CA GLU A 37 4.86 -14.08 8.35
C GLU A 37 3.42 -14.64 8.40
N ASN A 38 2.44 -13.80 8.72
CA ASN A 38 1.02 -14.15 8.79
C ASN A 38 0.29 -13.84 7.46
N GLY A 39 1.00 -13.36 6.44
CA GLY A 39 0.42 -13.02 5.15
C GLY A 39 -0.23 -11.63 5.08
N HIS A 40 -0.05 -10.76 6.06
CA HIS A 40 -0.56 -9.40 6.01
C HIS A 40 0.36 -8.47 5.22
N GLY A 41 -0.23 -7.51 4.52
CA GLY A 41 0.51 -6.41 3.91
C GLY A 41 0.97 -5.41 4.96
N ILE A 42 2.26 -5.11 5.01
CA ILE A 42 2.86 -4.11 5.88
C ILE A 42 3.22 -2.89 5.04
N CYS A 43 2.47 -1.81 5.25
CA CYS A 43 2.67 -0.52 4.60
C CYS A 43 3.51 0.39 5.49
N LYS A 44 4.69 0.79 5.02
CA LYS A 44 5.54 1.78 5.69
C LYS A 44 5.37 3.13 5.01
N MET A 45 5.02 4.14 5.80
CA MET A 45 5.02 5.53 5.37
C MET A 45 6.25 6.24 5.92
N GLN A 46 7.03 6.85 5.04
CA GLN A 46 8.17 7.70 5.39
C GLN A 46 7.77 9.18 5.25
N GLY A 47 8.10 10.00 6.25
CA GLY A 47 7.78 11.43 6.25
C GLY A 47 8.16 12.09 7.57
N GLN A 48 7.43 13.13 8.00
CA GLN A 48 7.68 13.78 9.29
C GLN A 48 7.55 12.80 10.47
N PHE A 49 6.64 11.84 10.36
CA PHE A 49 6.49 10.74 11.30
C PHE A 49 6.42 9.44 10.54
N ASN A 50 7.41 8.57 10.76
CA ASN A 50 7.39 7.24 10.17
C ASN A 50 6.26 6.43 10.81
N ARG A 51 5.42 5.81 9.97
CA ARG A 51 4.27 5.03 10.42
C ARG A 51 4.25 3.68 9.72
N LYS A 52 3.75 2.68 10.43
CA LYS A 52 3.50 1.34 9.89
C LYS A 52 2.03 1.00 10.03
N TYR A 53 1.49 0.41 8.98
CA TYR A 53 0.12 -0.07 8.94
C TYR A 53 0.10 -1.51 8.48
N GLN A 54 -0.81 -2.28 9.05
CA GLN A 54 -1.14 -3.62 8.62
C GLN A 54 -2.41 -3.54 7.77
N CYS A 55 -2.37 -4.13 6.59
CA CYS A 55 -3.41 -4.03 5.57
C CYS A 55 -3.74 -5.43 5.04
N PRO A 56 -4.98 -5.69 4.62
CA PRO A 56 -5.28 -6.87 3.81
C PRO A 56 -4.48 -6.81 2.50
N PRO A 57 -3.68 -7.83 2.16
CA PRO A 57 -2.72 -7.74 1.04
C PRO A 57 -3.41 -7.53 -0.32
N ASN A 58 -4.64 -8.03 -0.48
CA ASN A 58 -5.45 -7.87 -1.69
C ASN A 58 -5.95 -6.42 -1.92
N THR A 59 -5.80 -5.54 -0.93
CA THR A 59 -6.15 -4.12 -1.04
C THR A 59 -4.96 -3.22 -1.40
N CYS A 60 -3.78 -3.82 -1.51
CA CYS A 60 -2.51 -3.12 -1.72
C CYS A 60 -2.06 -3.27 -3.16
N LEU A 61 -2.30 -2.24 -3.96
CA LEU A 61 -1.97 -2.21 -5.39
C LEU A 61 -1.38 -0.84 -5.76
N THR A 62 -0.67 -0.77 -6.88
CA THR A 62 -0.36 0.52 -7.48
C THR A 62 -1.62 1.22 -8.00
N ASP A 63 -1.49 2.49 -8.35
CA ASP A 63 -2.49 3.24 -9.13
C ASP A 63 -2.95 2.51 -10.40
N ASP A 64 -2.02 1.81 -11.06
CA ASP A 64 -2.24 0.97 -12.24
C ASP A 64 -2.74 -0.46 -11.92
N ASN A 65 -3.26 -0.70 -10.70
CA ASN A 65 -3.77 -1.99 -10.21
C ASN A 65 -2.75 -3.15 -10.26
N GLN A 66 -1.45 -2.88 -10.12
CA GLN A 66 -0.41 -3.92 -10.08
C GLN A 66 -0.03 -4.25 -8.62
N PRO A 67 0.26 -5.52 -8.29
CA PRO A 67 0.74 -5.92 -6.97
C PRO A 67 2.26 -5.73 -6.80
N TRP A 68 2.88 -4.90 -7.64
CA TRP A 68 4.33 -4.66 -7.67
C TRP A 68 4.62 -3.25 -8.18
N VAL A 69 5.76 -2.70 -7.79
CA VAL A 69 6.23 -1.38 -8.23
C VAL A 69 7.32 -1.56 -9.29
N PRO A 70 7.21 -0.92 -10.47
CA PRO A 70 8.32 -0.89 -11.42
C PRO A 70 9.47 -0.03 -10.86
N MET A 71 10.66 -0.59 -10.78
CA MET A 71 11.89 0.14 -10.47
C MET A 71 12.94 -0.12 -11.56
N SER A 72 13.67 0.93 -11.95
CA SER A 72 14.70 0.85 -12.99
C SER A 72 16.10 1.04 -12.40
N GLY A 73 17.13 0.65 -13.17
CA GLY A 73 18.52 0.81 -12.75
C GLY A 73 18.93 -0.04 -11.55
N CYS A 74 18.18 -1.11 -11.28
CA CYS A 74 18.37 -1.98 -10.12
C CYS A 74 19.56 -2.91 -10.31
N VAL A 75 20.42 -3.01 -9.28
CA VAL A 75 21.58 -3.89 -9.25
C VAL A 75 21.31 -5.06 -8.32
N LEU A 76 21.59 -6.28 -8.77
CA LEU A 76 21.40 -7.49 -7.95
C LEU A 76 22.28 -7.41 -6.69
N LYS A 77 21.64 -7.53 -5.52
CA LYS A 77 22.34 -7.45 -4.24
C LYS A 77 23.33 -8.62 -4.11
N HIS A 78 24.53 -8.34 -3.59
CA HIS A 78 25.64 -9.30 -3.44
C HIS A 78 26.20 -9.90 -4.74
N SER A 79 25.79 -9.42 -5.92
CA SER A 79 26.41 -9.84 -7.17
C SER A 79 27.79 -9.18 -7.36
N PRO A 80 28.83 -9.94 -7.80
CA PRO A 80 30.09 -9.35 -8.23
C PRO A 80 29.92 -8.58 -9.55
N ILE A 81 28.95 -8.95 -10.37
CA ILE A 81 28.61 -8.29 -11.63
C ILE A 81 27.55 -7.22 -11.34
N LYS A 82 27.90 -5.95 -11.57
CA LYS A 82 27.04 -4.78 -11.28
C LYS A 82 26.12 -4.40 -12.44
N GLY A 83 25.62 -5.40 -13.17
CA GLY A 83 24.63 -5.17 -14.22
C GLY A 83 23.37 -4.51 -13.67
N GLN A 84 22.83 -3.54 -14.41
CA GLN A 84 21.57 -2.89 -14.10
C GLN A 84 20.42 -3.57 -14.83
N SER A 85 19.23 -3.55 -14.21
CA SER A 85 18.03 -4.16 -14.74
C SER A 85 16.78 -3.42 -14.26
N ASN A 86 15.65 -3.62 -14.95
CA ASN A 86 14.35 -3.16 -14.50
C ASN A 86 13.67 -4.29 -13.72
N GLN A 87 13.08 -3.96 -12.58
CA GLN A 87 12.48 -4.92 -11.66
C GLN A 87 11.02 -4.59 -11.39
N GLN A 88 10.24 -5.65 -11.20
CA GLN A 88 8.87 -5.59 -10.70
C GLN A 88 8.92 -5.96 -9.21
N CYS A 89 9.01 -4.94 -8.35
CA CYS A 89 9.25 -5.08 -6.93
C CYS A 89 7.94 -5.43 -6.21
N ALA A 90 7.79 -6.70 -5.83
CA ALA A 90 6.66 -7.17 -5.04
C ALA A 90 6.75 -6.71 -3.59
N THR A 91 7.98 -6.57 -3.09
CA THR A 91 8.28 -5.91 -1.81
C THR A 91 9.41 -4.92 -2.00
N TYR A 92 9.40 -3.84 -1.21
CA TYR A 92 10.45 -2.85 -1.23
C TYR A 92 10.57 -2.13 0.12
N ASP A 93 11.75 -1.61 0.41
CA ASP A 93 12.05 -0.84 1.62
C ASP A 93 12.99 0.32 1.28
N TYR A 94 12.59 1.54 1.64
CA TYR A 94 13.38 2.74 1.42
C TYR A 94 14.47 2.87 2.48
N ASN A 95 15.70 3.09 2.04
CA ASN A 95 16.85 3.34 2.89
C ASN A 95 17.27 4.80 2.77
N GLU A 96 16.85 5.62 3.73
CA GLU A 96 17.09 7.06 3.75
C GLU A 96 18.59 7.43 3.74
N PRO A 97 19.48 6.79 4.53
CA PRO A 97 20.92 7.03 4.48
C PRO A 97 21.57 6.89 3.10
N THR A 98 21.13 5.94 2.27
CA THR A 98 21.73 5.66 0.95
C THR A 98 20.89 6.19 -0.21
N VAL A 99 19.69 6.70 0.07
CA VAL A 99 18.73 7.21 -0.93
C VAL A 99 18.48 6.16 -2.03
N ASP A 100 18.18 4.94 -1.57
CA ASP A 100 17.87 3.80 -2.43
C ASP A 100 16.72 2.96 -1.86
N TYR A 101 16.25 2.02 -2.67
CA TYR A 101 15.30 1.00 -2.27
C TYR A 101 15.94 -0.37 -2.32
N THR A 102 15.77 -1.14 -1.25
CA THR A 102 15.92 -2.59 -1.32
C THR A 102 14.64 -3.17 -1.90
N CYS A 103 14.69 -3.75 -3.08
CA CYS A 103 13.55 -4.32 -3.80
C CYS A 103 13.68 -5.84 -3.87
N THR A 104 12.59 -6.58 -3.63
CA THR A 104 12.54 -8.02 -3.91
C THR A 104 11.43 -8.32 -4.92
N ASN A 105 11.78 -9.01 -5.99
CA ASN A 105 10.83 -9.41 -7.02
C ASN A 105 10.11 -10.73 -6.67
N SER A 106 9.14 -11.12 -7.49
CA SER A 106 8.39 -12.38 -7.31
C SER A 106 9.27 -13.64 -7.35
N GLY A 107 10.43 -13.57 -8.01
CA GLY A 107 11.45 -14.61 -8.04
C GLY A 107 12.34 -14.67 -6.79
N GLN A 108 11.99 -13.94 -5.72
CA GLN A 108 12.74 -13.90 -4.45
C GLN A 108 14.19 -13.43 -4.61
N LYS A 109 14.45 -12.60 -5.62
CA LYS A 109 15.76 -11.96 -5.83
C LYS A 109 15.70 -10.53 -5.32
N THR A 110 16.69 -10.16 -4.51
CA THR A 110 16.80 -8.83 -3.92
C THR A 110 17.77 -7.97 -4.71
N TYR A 111 17.35 -6.75 -5.01
CA TYR A 111 18.08 -5.73 -5.73
C TYR A 111 18.19 -4.47 -4.90
N VAL A 112 19.18 -3.65 -5.22
CA VAL A 112 19.28 -2.27 -4.77
C VAL A 112 18.97 -1.38 -5.96
N CYS A 113 17.94 -0.55 -5.83
CA CYS A 113 17.46 0.35 -6.87
C CYS A 113 17.62 1.79 -6.41
N ALA A 114 18.26 2.65 -7.21
CA ALA A 114 18.33 4.07 -6.90
C ALA A 114 16.93 4.70 -6.96
N GLY A 115 16.62 5.60 -6.03
CA GLY A 115 15.33 6.28 -6.03
C GLY A 115 15.07 7.06 -4.74
N THR A 116 14.19 8.05 -4.84
CA THR A 116 13.71 8.82 -3.69
C THR A 116 12.23 8.49 -3.42
N LEU A 117 11.68 9.01 -2.32
CA LEU A 117 10.24 8.97 -2.03
C LEU A 117 9.38 9.65 -3.13
N ALA A 118 9.96 10.52 -3.95
CA ALA A 118 9.26 11.25 -5.01
C ALA A 118 9.33 10.56 -6.38
N THR A 119 10.32 9.70 -6.62
CA THR A 119 10.54 9.08 -7.95
C THR A 119 9.92 7.70 -8.07
N VAL A 120 9.67 7.02 -6.94
CA VAL A 120 9.08 5.68 -6.91
C VAL A 120 7.60 5.81 -6.62
N ARG A 121 6.75 5.33 -7.55
CA ARG A 121 5.30 5.26 -7.34
C ARG A 121 5.00 4.12 -6.37
N PRO A 122 4.46 4.41 -5.17
CA PRO A 122 4.31 3.39 -4.14
C PRO A 122 3.09 2.50 -4.39
N ILE A 123 3.07 1.36 -3.70
CA ILE A 123 1.84 0.61 -3.45
C ILE A 123 0.93 1.46 -2.57
N ILE A 124 -0.36 1.45 -2.91
CA ILE A 124 -1.44 2.12 -2.19
C ILE A 124 -2.30 1.03 -1.56
N CYS A 125 -2.40 1.05 -0.24
CA CYS A 125 -3.22 0.10 0.52
C CYS A 125 -4.50 0.77 1.03
N LYS A 126 -5.56 -0.03 1.18
CA LYS A 126 -6.83 0.40 1.76
C LYS A 126 -7.16 -0.42 3.01
N SER A 127 -8.10 0.06 3.82
CA SER A 127 -8.64 -0.69 4.97
C SER A 127 -7.54 -1.16 5.95
N CYS A 128 -6.53 -0.32 6.17
CA CYS A 128 -5.41 -0.64 7.03
C CYS A 128 -5.63 -0.22 8.48
N ILE A 129 -4.99 -0.96 9.39
CA ILE A 129 -4.95 -0.64 10.82
C ILE A 129 -3.52 -0.20 11.17
N ARG A 130 -3.40 0.87 11.97
CA ARG A 130 -2.09 1.36 12.43
C ARG A 130 -1.48 0.37 13.41
N ILE A 131 -0.21 0.04 13.19
CA ILE A 131 0.57 -0.78 14.12
C ILE A 131 1.10 0.14 15.22
N LEU A 132 0.58 -0.03 16.44
CA LEU A 132 0.97 0.75 17.63
C LEU A 132 2.02 -0.01 18.44
N TRP A 133 3.21 -0.22 17.86
CA TRP A 133 4.40 -0.81 18.49
C TRP A 133 4.26 -2.23 19.09
N SER A 134 5.37 -2.97 18.98
CA SER A 134 5.76 -4.14 19.78
C SER A 134 7.20 -3.92 20.20
#